data_AF-A0A8T3C610-F1
#
_entry.id   AF-A0A8T3C610-F1
#
_cell.length_a   1.000
_cell.length_b   1.000
_cell.length_c   1.000
_cell.angle_alpha   90.00
_cell.angle_beta   90.00
_cell.angle_gamma   90.00
#
_symmetry.space_group_name_H-M   'P 1'
#
loop_
_entity.id
_entity.type
_entity.pdbx_description
1 polymer ?
#
loop_
_entity_poly.entity_id
_entity_poly.type
_entity_poly.pdbx_seq_one_letter_code
_entity_poly.pdbx_strand_id
1 'polypeptide(L)' 'MEVDSVNCECYGLREECTEECISQVKANFEGKWLCGLCSEAVRDEIKNGWKKEYNGTEAAYQENAYRPG' A
#
# COMPACT_ATOMS: atom_id res chain seq x y z
N MET A 1 12.84 25.04 10.47
CA MET A 1 12.22 23.76 10.08
C MET A 1 12.87 22.71 10.96
N GLU A 2 12.18 22.29 12.01
CA GLU A 2 12.65 21.25 12.91
C GLU A 2 12.41 19.89 12.25
N VAL A 3 13.45 19.06 12.32
CA VAL A 3 13.49 17.72 11.73
C VAL A 3 13.58 16.74 12.89
N ASP A 4 12.73 15.72 12.87
CA ASP A 4 12.70 14.64 13.84
C ASP A 4 12.90 13.27 13.15
N SER A 5 13.42 12.31 13.91
CA SER A 5 13.64 10.95 13.45
C SER A 5 12.44 10.07 13.83
N VAL A 6 11.67 9.66 12.83
CA VAL A 6 10.47 8.84 13.02
C VAL A 6 10.62 7.48 12.34
N ASN A 7 9.96 6.46 12.88
CA ASN A 7 9.98 5.12 12.30
C ASN A 7 8.68 4.85 11.55
N CYS A 8 8.78 4.28 10.35
CA CYS A 8 7.63 3.88 9.55
C CYS A 8 6.89 2.73 10.23
N GLU A 9 5.58 2.85 10.39
CA GLU A 9 4.77 1.80 11.04
C GLU A 9 4.66 0.51 10.20
N CYS A 10 4.95 0.55 8.90
CA CYS A 10 4.89 -0.64 8.04
C CYS A 10 6.08 -1.59 8.21
N TYR A 11 7.29 -1.04 8.39
CA TYR A 11 8.52 -1.85 8.37
C TYR A 11 9.61 -1.36 9.32
N GLY A 12 9.32 -0.34 10.15
CA GLY A 12 10.19 0.12 11.24
C GLY A 12 11.43 0.90 10.80
N LEU A 13 11.54 1.29 9.52
CA LEU A 13 12.68 2.09 9.06
C LEU A 13 12.59 3.50 9.60
N ARG A 14 13.72 3.98 10.11
CA ARG A 14 13.89 5.35 10.55
C ARG A 14 14.10 6.28 9.35
N GLU A 15 13.36 7.37 9.32
CA GLU A 15 13.50 8.43 8.33
C GLU A 15 13.53 9.78 9.03
N GLU A 16 14.33 10.71 8.51
CA GLU A 16 14.40 12.09 8.99
C GLU A 16 13.33 12.91 8.28
N CYS A 17 12.38 13.45 9.04
CA CYS A 17 11.27 14.19 8.49
C CYS A 17 10.98 15.45 9.30
N THR A 18 10.45 16.47 8.63
CA THR A 18 10.09 17.73 9.29
C THR A 18 8.86 17.51 10.17
N GLU A 19 8.74 18.23 11.29
CA GLU A 19 7.56 18.12 12.16
C GLU A 19 6.24 18.38 11.41
N GLU A 20 6.28 19.29 10.43
CA GLU A 20 5.15 19.59 9.54
C GLU A 20 4.76 18.39 8.68
N CYS A 21 5.74 17.70 8.08
CA CYS A 21 5.52 16.48 7.30
C CYS A 21 4.96 15.36 8.19
N ILE A 22 5.54 15.16 9.38
CA ILE A 22 5.11 14.15 10.35
C ILE A 22 3.65 14.38 10.74
N SER A 23 3.30 15.63 11.05
CA SER A 23 1.95 16.01 11.45
C SER A 23 0.94 15.80 10.32
N GLN A 24 1.29 16.18 9.09
CA GLN A 24 0.43 15.95 7.92
C GLN A 24 0.19 14.46 7.68
N VAL A 25 1.24 13.65 7.70
CA VAL A 25 1.13 12.19 7.50
C VAL A 25 0.27 11.58 8.61
N LYS A 26 0.58 11.87 9.88
CA LYS A 26 -0.20 11.35 11.01
C LYS A 26 -1.69 11.75 10.96
N ALA A 27 -2.00 12.95 10.48
CA ALA A 27 -3.39 13.38 10.29
C ALA A 27 -4.13 12.58 9.21
N ASN A 28 -3.41 12.03 8.22
CA ASN A 28 -4.00 11.21 7.15
C ASN A 28 -4.11 9.72 7.50
N PHE A 29 -3.32 9.21 8.45
CA PHE A 29 -3.22 7.78 8.75
C PHE A 29 -3.50 7.44 10.23
N GLU A 30 -4.54 8.03 10.82
CA GLU A 30 -4.99 7.68 12.19
C GLU A 30 -3.90 7.84 13.27
N GLY A 31 -3.05 8.86 13.14
CA GLY A 31 -1.95 9.12 14.06
C GLY A 31 -0.68 8.29 13.79
N LYS A 32 -0.72 7.39 12.81
CA LYS A 32 0.42 6.58 12.37
C LYS A 32 1.28 7.36 11.40
N TRP A 33 2.60 7.20 11.51
CA TRP A 33 3.52 7.77 10.54
C TRP A 33 3.95 6.71 9.53
N LEU A 34 3.87 7.08 8.25
CA LEU A 34 4.30 6.27 7.12
C LEU A 34 5.36 7.05 6.35
N CYS A 35 6.42 6.37 5.93
CA CYS A 35 7.41 6.93 5.03
C CYS A 35 6.78 7.31 3.68
N GLY A 36 7.52 8.05 2.85
CA GLY A 36 7.08 8.47 1.52
C GLY A 36 6.45 7.33 0.72
N LEU A 37 7.19 6.22 0.57
CA LEU A 37 6.75 5.06 -0.21
C LEU A 37 5.51 4.34 0.34
N CYS A 38 5.41 4.14 1.67
CA CYS A 38 4.25 3.51 2.28
C CYS A 38 3.02 4.40 2.20
N SER A 39 3.20 5.71 2.41
CA SER A 39 2.11 6.67 2.29
C SER A 39 1.53 6.67 0.88
N GLU A 40 2.36 6.50 -0.15
CA GLU A 40 1.95 6.37 -1.54
C GLU A 40 1.22 5.06 -1.79
N ALA A 41 1.78 3.93 -1.36
CA ALA A 41 1.17 2.62 -1.52
C ALA A 41 -0.22 2.53 -0.87
N VAL A 42 -0.38 3.02 0.37
CA VAL A 42 -1.68 3.02 1.06
C VAL A 42 -2.67 3.97 0.37
N ARG A 43 -2.23 5.15 -0.08
CA ARG A 43 -3.09 6.07 -0.83
C ARG A 43 -3.53 5.48 -2.16
N ASP A 44 -2.65 4.73 -2.83
CA ASP A 44 -2.97 4.01 -4.06
C ASP A 44 -4.01 2.92 -3.79
N GLU A 45 -3.83 2.11 -2.74
CA GLU A 45 -4.79 1.08 -2.34
C GLU A 45 -6.15 1.68 -1.97
N ILE A 46 -6.22 2.84 -1.30
CA ILE A 46 -7.50 3.52 -1.02
C ILE A 46 -8.15 4.02 -2.31
N LYS A 47 -7.37 4.60 -3.23
CA LYS A 47 -7.88 5.13 -4.51
C LYS A 47 -8.36 4.02 -5.45
N ASN A 48 -7.65 2.90 -5.49
CA ASN A 48 -7.92 1.78 -6.41
C ASN A 48 -8.77 0.68 -5.77
N GLY A 49 -8.72 0.50 -4.46
CA GLY A 49 -9.39 -0.58 -3.70
C GLY A 49 -10.89 -0.38 -3.48
N TRP A 50 -11.43 0.81 -3.77
CA TRP A 50 -12.89 0.98 -3.89
C TRP A 50 -13.46 0.53 -5.23
N LYS A 51 -12.62 0.21 -6.22
CA LYS A 51 -13.07 -0.61 -7.34
C LYS A 51 -13.11 -2.06 -6.87
N LYS A 52 -14.24 -2.47 -6.30
CA LYS A 52 -14.62 -3.88 -6.30
C LYS A 52 -14.87 -4.31 -7.75
N GLU A 53 -13.80 -4.47 -8.53
CA GLU A 53 -13.89 -5.26 -9.75
C GLU A 53 -13.62 -6.70 -9.39
N TYR A 54 -14.61 -7.31 -8.73
CA TYR A 54 -14.80 -8.75 -8.78
C TYR A 54 -15.32 -9.06 -10.20
N ASN A 55 -14.45 -8.96 -11.21
CA ASN A 55 -14.76 -9.52 -12.52
C ASN A 55 -14.52 -11.02 -12.42
N GLY A 56 -15.51 -11.71 -11.87
CA GLY A 56 -15.62 -13.16 -12.00
C GLY A 56 -15.69 -13.51 -13.48
N THR A 57 -14.55 -13.84 -14.07
CA THR A 57 -14.48 -14.75 -15.20
C THR A 57 -13.73 -16.00 -14.74
N GLU A 58 -14.47 -16.89 -14.08
CA GLU A 58 -14.21 -18.31 -14.19
C GLU A 58 -14.52 -18.74 -15.63
N ALA A 59 -13.49 -19.07 -16.42
CA ALA A 59 -13.49 -19.97 -17.58
C ALA A 59 -12.14 -19.80 -18.31
N ALA A 60 -11.31 -20.81 -18.59
CA ALA A 60 -11.42 -22.24 -18.46
C ALA A 60 -10.00 -22.81 -18.28
N TYR A 61 -9.81 -23.75 -17.36
CA TYR A 61 -8.70 -24.69 -17.48
C TYR A 61 -9.10 -25.67 -18.59
N GLN A 62 -8.61 -25.45 -19.81
CA GLN A 62 -8.89 -26.33 -20.93
C GLN A 62 -8.30 -27.72 -20.63
N GLU A 63 -9.16 -28.70 -20.86
CA GLU A 63 -9.06 -30.14 -20.66
C GLU A 63 -7.70 -30.82 -20.90
N ASN A 64 -7.50 -31.91 -20.17
CA ASN A 64 -6.58 -33.00 -20.48
C ASN A 64 -6.42 -33.26 -21.98
N ALA A 65 -5.27 -32.91 -22.55
CA ALA A 65 -4.81 -33.52 -23.79
C ALA A 65 -4.25 -34.92 -23.48
N TYR A 66 -5.13 -35.92 -23.37
CA TYR A 66 -4.74 -37.32 -23.56
C TYR A 66 -4.05 -37.43 -24.93
N ARG A 67 -2.80 -37.87 -24.93
CA ARG A 67 -2.00 -38.09 -26.14
C ARG A 67 -2.02 -39.60 -26.44
N PRO A 68 -2.81 -40.10 -27.39
CA PRO A 68 -2.57 -41.45 -27.90
C PRO A 68 -1.28 -41.45 -28.72
N GLY A 69 -0.52 -42.54 -28.58
CA GLY A 69 0.83 -42.73 -29.09
C GLY A 69 0.98 -42.72 -30.61
#